data_AF-A0A967GS37-F1
#
_entry.id   AF-A0A967GS37-F1
#
_cell.length_a   1.000
_cell.length_b   1.000
_cell.length_c   1.000
_cell.angle_alpha   90.00
_cell.angle_beta   90.00
_cell.angle_gamma   90.00
#
_symmetry.space_group_name_H-M   'P 1'
#
loop_
_entity.id
_entity.type
_entity.pdbx_description
1 polymer ?
#
loop_
_entity_poly.entity_id
_entity_poly.type
_entity_poly.pdbx_seq_one_letter_code
_entity_poly.pdbx_strand_id
1 'polypeptide(L)'
;ALAGQFWPIFAPAIGGLGAFVAGSNTVSNMTFSLFQFGVGERIGVDPTWVVALQAVGGAAGNMICVHNIVAASAVAGLVGKEGLVIRKTAIGFCYYALLPGSLGYAIVWWGQKGFLNVGSLLALAIWGGAIYLIAKANRPSPA
;
A
#
# COMPACT_ATOMS: atom_id res chain seq x y z
N ALA A 1 -6.49 18.39 12.44
CA ALA A 1 -5.54 17.99 13.49
C ALA A 1 -5.27 16.47 13.51
N LEU A 2 -6.30 15.61 13.50
CA LEU A 2 -6.12 14.15 13.62
C LEU A 2 -5.51 13.46 12.37
N ALA A 3 -5.97 13.81 11.16
CA ALA A 3 -5.56 13.13 9.92
C ALA A 3 -4.07 13.35 9.57
N GLY A 4 -3.48 14.47 9.98
CA GLY A 4 -2.06 14.76 9.72
C GLY A 4 -1.12 13.79 10.42
N GLN A 5 -1.41 13.40 11.66
CA GLN A 5 -0.53 12.49 12.40
C GLN A 5 -0.50 11.09 11.79
N PHE A 6 -1.64 10.60 11.27
CA PHE A 6 -1.77 9.29 10.64
C PHE A 6 -1.48 9.28 9.14
N TRP A 7 -1.07 10.42 8.57
CA TRP A 7 -0.86 10.57 7.14
C TRP A 7 0.09 9.53 6.49
N PRO A 8 1.21 9.11 7.13
CA PRO A 8 2.06 8.06 6.57
C PRO A 8 1.33 6.73 6.28
N ILE A 9 0.23 6.43 6.99
CA ILE A 9 -0.58 5.22 6.75
C ILE A 9 -1.38 5.37 5.44
N PHE A 10 -1.80 6.58 5.11
CA PHE A 10 -2.60 6.88 3.91
C PHE A 10 -1.75 7.21 2.68
N ALA A 11 -0.48 7.60 2.86
CA ALA A 11 0.41 7.96 1.75
C ALA A 11 0.53 6.88 0.66
N PRO A 12 0.66 5.56 0.99
CA PRO A 12 0.66 4.51 -0.03
C PRO A 12 -0.68 4.40 -0.77
N ALA A 13 -1.81 4.65 -0.11
CA ALA A 13 -3.11 4.60 -0.77
C ALA A 13 -3.25 5.71 -1.83
N ILE A 14 -2.75 6.91 -1.54
CA ILE A 14 -2.75 8.02 -2.52
C ILE A 14 -1.87 7.69 -3.72
N GLY A 15 -0.66 7.19 -3.49
CA GLY A 15 0.23 6.75 -4.58
C GLY A 15 -0.39 5.62 -5.42
N GLY A 16 -1.05 4.68 -4.74
CA GLY A 16 -1.76 3.56 -5.35
C GLY A 16 -2.97 3.99 -6.18
N LEU A 17 -3.74 4.98 -5.72
CA LEU A 17 -4.86 5.55 -6.49
C LEU A 17 -4.37 6.25 -7.75
N GLY A 18 -3.29 7.05 -7.64
CA GLY A 18 -2.68 7.68 -8.82
C GLY A 18 -2.22 6.64 -9.84
N ALA A 19 -1.55 5.58 -9.38
CA ALA A 19 -1.11 4.50 -10.25
C ALA A 19 -2.27 3.63 -10.75
N PHE A 20 -3.37 3.47 -10.01
CA PHE A 20 -4.55 2.75 -10.49
C PHE A 20 -5.21 3.47 -11.68
N VAL A 21 -5.31 4.81 -11.62
CA VAL A 21 -5.94 5.64 -12.67
C VAL A 21 -5.01 5.84 -13.86
N ALA A 22 -3.74 6.18 -13.63
CA ALA A 22 -2.77 6.40 -14.71
C ALA A 22 -2.11 5.12 -15.23
N GLY A 23 -2.04 4.05 -14.41
CA GLY A 23 -1.25 2.82 -14.60
C GLY A 23 0.22 3.03 -14.89
N SER A 24 0.78 4.07 -14.30
CA SER A 24 2.21 4.28 -14.26
C SER A 24 2.60 4.84 -12.89
N ASN A 25 3.58 4.20 -12.27
CA ASN A 25 4.13 4.69 -11.00
C ASN A 25 4.81 6.05 -11.20
N THR A 26 5.46 6.26 -12.34
CA THR A 26 6.11 7.52 -12.69
C THR A 26 5.09 8.65 -12.77
N VAL A 27 3.96 8.42 -13.45
CA VAL A 27 2.90 9.43 -13.59
C VAL A 27 2.30 9.75 -12.22
N SER A 28 1.98 8.73 -11.42
CA SER A 28 1.49 8.91 -10.05
C SER A 28 2.44 9.76 -9.20
N ASN A 29 3.75 9.47 -9.29
CA ASN A 29 4.78 10.22 -8.58
C ASN A 29 4.88 11.67 -9.05
N MET A 30 4.89 11.92 -10.36
CA MET A 30 4.87 13.30 -10.87
C MET A 30 3.62 14.07 -10.43
N THR A 31 2.47 13.40 -10.32
CA THR A 31 1.20 14.04 -9.92
C THR A 31 1.15 14.37 -8.43
N PHE A 32 1.55 13.44 -7.55
CA PHE A 32 1.28 13.57 -6.10
C PHE A 32 2.52 13.81 -5.23
N SER A 33 3.75 13.67 -5.73
CA SER A 33 4.94 13.79 -4.87
C SER A 33 5.10 15.17 -4.25
N LEU A 34 4.81 16.26 -4.97
CA LEU A 34 4.86 17.61 -4.40
C LEU A 34 3.80 17.81 -3.29
N PHE A 35 2.61 17.25 -3.49
CA PHE A 35 1.56 17.28 -2.47
C PHE A 35 1.97 16.48 -1.23
N GLN A 36 2.46 15.24 -1.39
CA GLN A 36 2.92 14.41 -0.29
C GLN A 36 4.11 15.02 0.45
N PHE A 37 5.04 15.64 -0.29
CA PHE A 37 6.17 16.37 0.29
C PHE A 37 5.68 17.52 1.17
N GLY A 38 4.80 18.38 0.65
CA GLY A 38 4.23 19.49 1.41
C GLY A 38 3.38 19.04 2.61
N VAL A 39 2.73 17.87 2.54
CA VAL A 39 2.06 17.30 3.72
C VAL A 39 3.08 16.86 4.76
N GLY A 40 4.18 16.22 4.37
CA GLY A 40 5.29 15.86 5.26
C GLY A 40 5.83 17.06 6.04
N GLU A 41 6.07 18.18 5.36
CA GLU A 41 6.50 19.43 6.00
C GLU A 41 5.47 19.96 6.99
N ARG A 42 4.18 19.95 6.63
CA ARG A 42 3.09 20.45 7.50
C ARG A 42 2.87 19.61 8.75
N ILE A 43 3.16 18.30 8.70
CA ILE A 43 3.02 17.40 9.85
C ILE A 43 4.32 17.33 10.69
N GLY A 44 5.37 18.04 10.28
CA GLY A 44 6.63 18.14 11.02
C GLY A 44 7.47 16.87 10.96
N VAL A 45 7.38 16.09 9.88
CA VAL A 45 8.16 14.87 9.67
C VAL A 45 9.07 15.01 8.45
N ASP A 46 10.07 14.15 8.32
CA ASP A 46 10.88 14.09 7.10
C ASP A 46 10.00 13.75 5.89
N PRO A 47 9.80 14.69 4.95
CA PRO A 47 8.92 14.51 3.80
C PRO A 47 9.37 13.38 2.86
N THR A 48 10.66 13.04 2.89
CA THR A 48 11.26 11.99 2.06
C THR A 48 10.59 10.64 2.33
N TRP A 49 10.24 10.35 3.59
CA TRP A 49 9.52 9.14 3.95
C TRP A 49 8.10 9.10 3.39
N VAL A 50 7.41 10.24 3.39
CA VAL A 50 6.03 10.33 2.88
C VAL A 50 6.01 10.11 1.36
N VAL A 51 6.98 10.68 0.64
CA VAL A 51 7.15 10.47 -0.81
C VAL A 51 7.59 9.04 -1.12
N ALA A 52 8.49 8.46 -0.32
CA ALA A 52 8.89 7.06 -0.48
C ALA A 52 7.69 6.11 -0.31
N LEU A 53 6.84 6.35 0.67
CA LEU A 53 5.61 5.58 0.90
C LEU A 53 4.62 5.71 -0.27
N GLN A 54 4.51 6.90 -0.86
CA GLN A 54 3.73 7.09 -2.07
C GLN A 54 4.28 6.24 -3.23
N ALA A 55 5.60 6.23 -3.44
CA ALA A 55 6.22 5.45 -4.52
C ALA A 55 6.00 3.93 -4.34
N VAL A 56 6.03 3.43 -3.11
CA VAL A 56 5.68 2.04 -2.77
C VAL A 56 4.19 1.79 -3.05
N GLY A 57 3.33 2.70 -2.63
CA GLY A 57 1.89 2.66 -2.92
C GLY A 57 1.57 2.62 -4.41
N GLY A 58 2.28 3.42 -5.22
CA GLY A 58 2.11 3.44 -6.67
C GLY A 58 2.54 2.13 -7.34
N ALA A 59 3.57 1.46 -6.83
CA ALA A 59 3.88 0.10 -7.27
C ALA A 59 2.73 -0.88 -6.96
N ALA A 60 2.12 -0.77 -5.78
CA ALA A 60 0.96 -1.59 -5.42
C ALA A 60 -0.26 -1.29 -6.32
N GLY A 61 -0.52 -0.01 -6.63
CA GLY A 61 -1.65 0.42 -7.48
C GLY A 61 -1.58 -0.12 -8.91
N ASN A 62 -0.38 -0.35 -9.44
CA ASN A 62 -0.22 -0.97 -10.77
C ASN A 62 -0.80 -2.40 -10.85
N MET A 63 -0.89 -3.12 -9.73
CA MET A 63 -1.46 -4.48 -9.69
C MET A 63 -2.97 -4.51 -9.93
N ILE A 64 -3.66 -3.39 -9.70
CA ILE A 64 -5.12 -3.26 -9.87
C ILE A 64 -5.49 -2.38 -11.07
N CYS A 65 -4.50 -1.77 -11.74
CA CYS A 65 -4.74 -0.91 -12.89
C CYS A 65 -5.49 -1.65 -14.01
N VAL A 66 -6.57 -1.04 -14.50
CA VAL A 66 -7.42 -1.63 -15.53
C VAL A 66 -6.65 -1.90 -16.81
N HIS A 67 -5.84 -0.96 -17.29
CA HIS A 67 -5.13 -1.16 -18.57
C HIS A 67 -4.03 -2.22 -18.48
N ASN A 68 -3.35 -2.35 -17.34
CA ASN A 68 -2.38 -3.42 -17.08
C ASN A 68 -3.09 -4.79 -17.07
N ILE A 69 -4.25 -4.88 -16.40
CA ILE A 69 -5.00 -6.13 -16.27
C ILE A 69 -5.66 -6.53 -17.57
N VAL A 70 -6.18 -5.58 -18.35
CA VAL A 70 -6.74 -5.86 -19.69
C VAL A 70 -5.64 -6.44 -20.59
N ALA A 71 -4.45 -5.82 -20.62
CA ALA A 71 -3.32 -6.34 -21.38
C ALA A 71 -2.87 -7.73 -20.91
N ALA A 72 -2.74 -7.94 -19.59
CA ALA A 72 -2.38 -9.23 -19.02
C ALA A 72 -3.44 -10.31 -19.30
N SER A 73 -4.73 -9.96 -19.25
CA SER A 73 -5.84 -10.88 -19.50
C SER A 73 -5.90 -11.31 -20.96
N ALA A 74 -5.54 -10.44 -21.89
CA ALA A 74 -5.44 -10.78 -23.31
C ALA A 74 -4.37 -11.85 -23.57
N VAL A 75 -3.20 -11.73 -22.94
CA VAL A 75 -2.10 -12.71 -23.11
C VAL A 75 -2.36 -14.01 -22.35
N ALA A 76 -2.98 -13.94 -21.17
CA ALA A 76 -3.26 -15.10 -20.33
C ALA A 76 -4.53 -15.88 -20.74
N GLY A 77 -5.25 -15.45 -21.78
CA GLY A 77 -6.52 -16.07 -22.20
C GLY A 77 -7.65 -15.88 -21.19
N LEU A 78 -7.61 -14.80 -20.41
CA LEU A 78 -8.59 -14.45 -19.37
C LEU A 78 -9.52 -13.30 -19.80
N VAL A 79 -9.66 -13.06 -21.11
CA VAL A 79 -10.53 -12.00 -21.66
C VAL A 79 -11.97 -12.16 -21.15
N GLY A 80 -12.58 -11.07 -20.70
CA GLY A 80 -13.91 -11.04 -20.09
C GLY A 80 -13.94 -11.45 -18.62
N LYS A 81 -12.78 -11.76 -18.01
CA LYS A 81 -12.61 -12.07 -16.58
C LYS A 81 -11.76 -11.04 -15.85
N GLU A 82 -11.55 -9.86 -16.42
CA GLU A 82 -10.70 -8.78 -15.87
C GLU A 82 -11.19 -8.36 -14.48
N GLY A 83 -12.51 -8.27 -14.28
CA GLY A 83 -13.09 -7.96 -12.97
C GLY A 83 -12.77 -9.00 -11.89
N LEU A 84 -12.67 -10.28 -12.26
CA LEU A 84 -12.25 -11.34 -11.33
C LEU A 84 -10.77 -11.21 -10.99
N VAL A 85 -9.93 -10.84 -11.96
CA VAL A 85 -8.51 -10.59 -11.75
C VAL A 85 -8.33 -9.39 -10.82
N ILE A 86 -8.98 -8.24 -11.10
CA ILE A 86 -8.96 -7.05 -10.24
C ILE A 86 -9.40 -7.41 -8.82
N ARG A 87 -10.49 -8.15 -8.65
CA ARG A 87 -11.00 -8.52 -7.33
C ARG A 87 -10.01 -9.38 -6.55
N LYS A 88 -9.26 -10.27 -7.22
CA LYS A 88 -8.21 -11.06 -6.60
C LYS A 88 -6.96 -10.22 -6.28
N THR A 89 -6.53 -9.35 -7.19
CA THR A 89 -5.34 -8.50 -6.98
C THR A 89 -5.59 -7.37 -6.00
N ALA A 90 -6.83 -6.92 -5.82
CA ALA A 90 -7.22 -5.91 -4.84
C ALA A 90 -6.89 -6.31 -3.40
N ILE A 91 -6.97 -7.61 -3.08
CA ILE A 91 -6.55 -8.12 -1.76
C ILE A 91 -5.04 -7.94 -1.59
N GLY A 92 -4.26 -8.25 -2.63
CA GLY A 92 -2.82 -8.00 -2.67
C GLY A 92 -2.49 -6.52 -2.54
N PHE A 93 -3.24 -5.64 -3.21
CA PHE A 93 -3.12 -4.20 -3.08
C PHE A 93 -3.37 -3.72 -1.64
N CYS A 94 -4.45 -4.16 -0.99
CA CYS A 94 -4.75 -3.80 0.39
C CYS A 94 -3.61 -4.18 1.34
N TYR A 95 -3.07 -5.39 1.22
CA TYR A 95 -1.91 -5.82 2.01
C TYR A 95 -0.69 -4.95 1.72
N TYR A 96 -0.39 -4.73 0.44
CA TYR A 96 0.81 -4.01 0.01
C TYR A 96 0.72 -2.49 0.23
N ALA A 97 -0.47 -1.93 0.43
CA ALA A 97 -0.65 -0.55 0.85
C ALA A 97 -0.60 -0.40 2.37
N LEU A 98 -1.26 -1.29 3.12
CA LEU A 98 -1.39 -1.20 4.57
C LEU A 98 -0.08 -1.52 5.30
N LEU A 99 0.69 -2.52 4.84
CA LEU A 99 1.92 -2.92 5.51
C LEU A 99 3.01 -1.84 5.43
N PRO A 100 3.40 -1.34 4.23
CA PRO A 100 4.35 -0.24 4.13
C PRO A 100 3.84 1.05 4.79
N GLY A 101 2.54 1.36 4.72
CA GLY A 101 1.96 2.51 5.44
C GLY A 101 2.14 2.41 6.95
N SER A 102 1.94 1.22 7.52
CA SER A 102 2.15 0.95 8.95
C SER A 102 3.63 1.04 9.34
N LEU A 103 4.53 0.48 8.52
CA LEU A 103 5.98 0.56 8.74
C LEU A 103 6.49 1.99 8.61
N GLY A 104 6.04 2.71 7.58
CA GLY A 104 6.36 4.12 7.36
C GLY A 104 5.95 5.00 8.53
N TYR A 105 4.75 4.79 9.06
CA TYR A 105 4.32 5.44 10.30
C TYR A 105 5.24 5.11 11.48
N ALA A 106 5.62 3.83 11.66
CA ALA A 106 6.50 3.43 12.76
C ALA A 106 7.87 4.12 12.68
N ILE A 107 8.45 4.21 11.49
CA ILE A 107 9.77 4.82 11.25
C ILE A 107 9.71 6.34 11.46
N VAL A 108 8.74 7.00 10.84
CA VAL A 108 8.60 8.46 10.90
C VAL A 108 8.44 8.96 12.33
N TRP A 109 7.69 8.24 13.16
CA TRP A 109 7.41 8.64 14.53
C TRP A 109 8.33 7.98 15.57
N TRP A 110 9.38 7.27 15.13
CA TRP A 110 10.29 6.54 16.00
C TRP A 110 10.93 7.45 17.06
N GLY A 111 11.43 8.61 16.64
CA GLY A 111 12.14 9.54 17.53
C GLY A 111 11.26 10.17 18.62
N GLN A 112 9.93 10.22 18.43
CA GLN A 112 9.01 10.88 19.37
C GLN A 112 8.20 9.90 20.22
N LYS A 113 7.83 8.74 19.66
CA LYS A 113 6.94 7.77 20.31
C LYS A 113 7.66 6.47 20.72
N GLY A 114 8.93 6.31 20.36
CA GLY A 114 9.71 5.10 20.63
C GLY A 114 9.33 3.91 19.73
N PHE A 115 9.88 2.74 20.05
CA PHE A 115 9.74 1.50 19.26
C PHE A 115 8.30 0.96 19.20
N LEU A 116 7.57 1.07 20.31
CA LEU A 116 6.19 0.58 20.44
C LEU A 116 5.22 1.71 20.12
N ASN A 117 4.91 1.83 18.83
CA ASN A 117 4.01 2.84 18.30
C ASN A 117 2.86 2.16 17.53
N VAL A 118 1.79 2.90 17.25
CA VAL A 118 0.60 2.41 16.54
C VAL A 118 1.00 1.73 15.22
N GLY A 119 1.98 2.27 14.50
CA GLY A 119 2.47 1.66 13.25
C GLY A 119 3.16 0.31 13.45
N SER A 120 3.97 0.12 14.50
CA SER A 120 4.63 -1.16 14.75
C SER A 120 3.65 -2.21 15.26
N LEU A 121 2.67 -1.82 16.07
CA LEU A 121 1.55 -2.70 16.48
C LEU A 121 0.70 -3.12 15.28
N LEU A 122 0.34 -2.19 14.39
CA LEU A 122 -0.40 -2.49 13.16
C LEU A 122 0.40 -3.41 12.23
N ALA A 123 1.70 -3.14 12.04
CA ALA A 123 2.57 -3.99 11.24
C ALA A 123 2.65 -5.41 11.80
N LEU A 124 2.81 -5.56 13.12
CA LEU A 124 2.81 -6.86 13.80
C LEU A 124 1.46 -7.58 13.70
N ALA A 125 0.34 -6.87 13.81
CA ALA A 125 -0.99 -7.44 13.62
C ALA A 125 -1.20 -7.95 12.18
N ILE A 126 -0.75 -7.18 11.18
CA ILE A 126 -0.81 -7.59 9.76
C ILE A 126 0.06 -8.82 9.52
N TRP A 127 1.30 -8.82 10.02
CA TRP A 127 2.21 -9.96 9.90
C TRP A 127 1.70 -11.20 10.64
N GLY A 128 1.25 -11.05 11.88
CA GLY A 128 0.67 -12.13 12.68
C GLY A 128 -0.58 -12.72 12.05
N GLY A 129 -1.45 -11.86 11.49
CA GLY A 129 -2.63 -12.29 10.73
C GLY A 129 -2.24 -13.05 9.46
N ALA A 130 -1.27 -12.57 8.69
CA ALA A 130 -0.78 -13.26 7.50
C ALA A 130 -0.19 -14.63 7.83
N ILE A 131 0.66 -14.71 8.86
CA ILE A 131 1.24 -15.97 9.34
C ILE A 131 0.15 -16.93 9.82
N TYR A 132 -0.84 -16.44 10.57
CA TYR A 132 -1.96 -17.25 11.03
C TYR A 132 -2.78 -17.83 9.87
N LEU A 133 -3.08 -17.01 8.85
CA LEU A 133 -3.81 -17.46 7.67
C LEU A 133 -3.03 -18.52 6.89
N ILE A 134 -1.73 -18.34 6.70
CA ILE A 134 -0.85 -19.32 6.04
C ILE A 134 -0.78 -20.61 6.87
N ALA A 135 -0.58 -20.51 8.18
CA ALA A 135 -0.52 -21.65 9.08
C ALA A 135 -1.84 -22.44 9.10
N LYS A 136 -3.00 -21.75 9.04
CA LYS A 136 -4.31 -22.38 8.95
C LYS A 136 -4.53 -23.04 7.59
N ALA A 137 -4.11 -22.41 6.49
CA ALA A 137 -4.23 -22.96 5.15
C ALA A 137 -3.35 -24.20 4.94
N ASN A 138 -2.20 -24.28 5.63
CA ASN A 138 -1.28 -25.42 5.58
C ASN A 138 -1.66 -26.58 6.54
N ARG A 139 -2.80 -26.50 7.25
CA ARG A 139 -3.24 -27.64 8.08
C ARG A 139 -3.71 -28.77 7.14
N PRO A 140 -3.19 -30.00 7.28
CA PRO A 140 -3.67 -31.13 6.51
C PRO A 140 -5.15 -31.35 6.80
N SER A 141 -5.95 -31.62 5.77
CA SER A 141 -7.36 -31.96 5.92
C SER A 141 -7.47 -33.15 6.88
N PRO A 142 -8.37 -33.14 7.88
CA PRO A 142 -8.65 -34.34 8.64
C PRO A 142 -9.11 -35.42 7.65
N ALA A 143 -8.41 -36.55 7.67
CA ALA A 143 -8.67 -37.72 6.85
C ALA A 143 -10.01 -38.38 7.22
#